data_AF-A0A1R3L6Y9-F1
#
_entry.id   AF-A0A1R3L6Y9-F1
#
_cell.length_a   1.000
_cell.length_b   1.000
_cell.length_c   1.000
_cell.angle_alpha   90.00
_cell.angle_beta   90.00
_cell.angle_gamma   90.00
#
_symmetry.space_group_name_H-M   'P 1'
#
loop_
_entity.id
_entity.type
_entity.pdbx_description
1 polymer ?
#
loop_
_entity_poly.entity_id
_entity_poly.type
_entity_poly.pdbx_seq_one_letter_code
_entity_poly.pdbx_strand_id
1 'polypeptide(L)'
;MEAKLRDWEKELEAKQRENKRICEENEELERRIEGQAVNARDVERMRRELQVVERDVREAENGRNAMEEKAWELEADIGKRLKELKVTAEQCNQAMRKLKLGEDLQYTLNPQGSSPAEVMGIDYKNILKPTLAALSEDTKKGSVSKLEELMALRQQSRETAVMIEEKKGSLEALQAKVAEAEARLSSLKKEIEEHASRCASEAEKVQEDFTRKENQLRTVEKEAEEFIKSSEQKLQDATRETDEETQLCAGELLTLIDAVSEYKEFIESLTSRVKTDVIDLVKFVEDAEASAVSAKLNAL
;
A
#
# COMPACT_ATOMS: atom_id res chain seq x y z
N MET A 1 -48.77 -128.00 86.94
CA MET A 1 -48.62 -126.64 87.53
C MET A 1 -47.61 -126.61 88.66
N GLU A 2 -47.50 -127.65 89.48
CA GLU A 2 -46.51 -127.71 90.58
C GLU A 2 -45.04 -127.61 90.17
N ALA A 3 -44.62 -128.20 89.03
CA ALA A 3 -43.23 -128.10 88.58
C ALA A 3 -42.84 -126.66 88.15
N LYS A 4 -43.74 -125.95 87.45
CA LYS A 4 -43.53 -124.55 87.08
C LYS A 4 -43.53 -123.62 88.29
N LEU A 5 -44.35 -123.91 89.30
CA LEU A 5 -44.34 -123.20 90.59
C LEU A 5 -43.00 -123.41 91.31
N ARG A 6 -42.49 -124.65 91.36
CA ARG A 6 -41.17 -124.95 91.94
C ARG A 6 -40.01 -124.28 91.18
N ASP A 7 -40.08 -124.22 89.85
CA ASP A 7 -39.07 -123.53 89.05
C ASP A 7 -39.16 -122.00 89.23
N TRP A 8 -40.37 -121.43 89.29
CA TRP A 8 -40.60 -120.02 89.65
C TRP A 8 -40.15 -119.69 91.07
N GLU A 9 -40.34 -120.59 92.04
CA GLU A 9 -39.86 -120.43 93.40
C GLU A 9 -38.32 -120.45 93.44
N LYS A 10 -37.67 -121.36 92.70
CA LYS A 10 -36.21 -121.38 92.57
C LYS A 10 -35.66 -120.14 91.87
N GLU A 11 -36.35 -119.65 90.84
CA GLU A 11 -35.98 -118.45 90.09
C GLU A 11 -36.21 -117.18 90.92
N LEU A 12 -37.31 -117.14 91.70
CA LEU A 12 -37.58 -116.08 92.67
C LEU A 12 -36.54 -116.08 93.78
N GLU A 13 -36.17 -117.24 94.31
CA GLU A 13 -35.08 -117.36 95.27
C GLU A 13 -33.73 -116.96 94.66
N ALA A 14 -33.45 -117.32 93.40
CA ALA A 14 -32.23 -116.91 92.71
C ALA A 14 -32.16 -115.39 92.56
N LYS A 15 -33.26 -114.76 92.12
CA LYS A 15 -33.37 -113.29 92.04
C LYS A 15 -33.32 -112.63 93.40
N GLN A 16 -33.88 -113.23 94.45
CA GLN A 16 -33.76 -112.71 95.81
C GLN A 16 -32.31 -112.77 96.31
N ARG A 17 -31.56 -113.84 95.97
CA ARG A 17 -30.13 -113.94 96.30
C ARG A 17 -29.29 -112.94 95.50
N GLU A 18 -29.58 -112.75 94.22
CA GLU A 18 -28.89 -111.77 93.37
C GLU A 18 -29.19 -110.32 93.80
N ASN A 19 -30.45 -110.01 94.11
CA ASN A 19 -30.83 -108.69 94.58
C ASN A 19 -30.19 -108.37 95.95
N LYS A 20 -30.08 -109.37 96.84
CA LYS A 20 -29.27 -109.23 98.07
C LYS A 20 -27.80 -108.94 97.78
N ARG A 21 -27.17 -109.63 96.83
CA ARG A 21 -25.78 -109.31 96.41
C ARG A 21 -25.64 -107.89 95.86
N ILE A 22 -26.57 -107.45 95.01
CA ILE A 22 -26.53 -106.10 94.44
C ILE A 22 -26.72 -105.04 95.53
N CYS A 23 -27.61 -105.27 96.50
CA CYS A 23 -27.75 -104.39 97.66
C CYS A 23 -26.45 -104.35 98.48
N GLU A 24 -25.82 -105.51 98.74
CA GLU A 24 -24.55 -105.58 99.47
C GLU A 24 -23.40 -104.90 98.71
N GLU A 25 -23.31 -105.07 97.38
CA GLU A 25 -22.32 -104.40 96.53
C GLU A 25 -22.56 -102.89 96.44
N ASN A 26 -23.81 -102.45 96.33
CA ASN A 26 -24.15 -101.02 96.33
C ASN A 26 -23.85 -100.38 97.67
N GLU A 27 -24.17 -101.03 98.79
CA GLU A 27 -23.79 -100.57 100.12
C GLU A 27 -22.27 -100.54 100.29
N GLU A 28 -21.53 -101.47 99.67
CA GLU A 28 -20.06 -101.46 99.67
C GLU A 28 -19.50 -100.33 98.79
N LEU A 29 -20.12 -100.02 97.65
CA LEU A 29 -19.76 -98.89 96.80
C LEU A 29 -20.07 -97.56 97.46
N GLU A 30 -21.23 -97.40 98.08
CA GLU A 30 -21.57 -96.24 98.90
C GLU A 30 -20.58 -96.08 100.04
N ARG A 31 -20.28 -97.15 100.79
CA ARG A 31 -19.23 -97.12 101.83
C ARG A 31 -17.85 -96.80 101.27
N ARG A 32 -17.51 -97.23 100.06
CA ARG A 32 -16.24 -96.87 99.38
C ARG A 32 -16.21 -95.41 98.96
N ILE A 33 -17.32 -94.85 98.47
CA ILE A 33 -17.43 -93.45 98.06
C ILE A 33 -17.47 -92.53 99.29
N GLU A 34 -18.20 -92.90 100.35
CA GLU A 34 -18.22 -92.18 101.62
C GLU A 34 -16.87 -92.29 102.36
N GLY A 35 -16.20 -93.44 102.24
CA GLY A 35 -14.84 -93.67 102.72
C GLY A 35 -13.76 -92.98 101.89
N GLN A 36 -14.06 -92.65 100.62
CA GLN A 36 -13.32 -91.67 99.84
C GLN A 36 -13.62 -90.29 100.41
N ALA A 37 -12.98 -89.95 101.53
CA ALA A 37 -12.99 -88.60 102.05
C ALA A 37 -12.51 -87.66 100.94
N VAL A 38 -13.43 -86.88 100.36
CA VAL A 38 -13.08 -85.80 99.44
C VAL A 38 -12.11 -84.92 100.21
N ASN A 39 -10.85 -84.97 99.82
CA ASN A 39 -9.80 -84.29 100.55
C ASN A 39 -10.09 -82.79 100.49
N ALA A 40 -10.52 -82.21 101.61
CA ALA A 40 -10.89 -80.79 101.68
C ALA A 40 -9.74 -79.89 101.19
N ARG A 41 -8.48 -80.36 101.32
CA ARG A 41 -7.30 -79.70 100.77
C ARG A 41 -7.27 -79.69 99.25
N ASP A 42 -7.71 -80.76 98.59
CA ASP A 42 -7.75 -80.84 97.13
C ASP A 42 -8.88 -79.97 96.55
N VAL A 43 -10.04 -79.94 97.21
CA VAL A 43 -11.14 -79.01 96.82
C VAL A 43 -10.70 -77.56 96.97
N GLU A 44 -10.04 -77.21 98.07
CA GLU A 44 -9.53 -75.86 98.31
C GLU A 44 -8.38 -75.50 97.35
N ARG A 45 -7.52 -76.47 96.99
CA ARG A 45 -6.50 -76.29 95.95
C ARG A 45 -7.14 -76.01 94.59
N MET A 46 -8.10 -76.84 94.17
CA MET A 46 -8.84 -76.64 92.92
C MET A 46 -9.56 -75.30 92.90
N ARG A 47 -10.13 -74.87 94.02
CA ARG A 47 -10.78 -73.55 94.14
C ARG A 47 -9.79 -72.40 93.90
N ARG A 48 -8.57 -72.49 94.44
CA ARG A 48 -7.53 -71.48 94.21
C ARG A 48 -7.01 -71.49 92.79
N GLU A 49 -6.76 -72.67 92.22
CA GLU A 49 -6.35 -72.81 90.82
C GLU A 49 -7.43 -72.25 89.88
N LEU A 50 -8.71 -72.52 90.16
CA LEU A 50 -9.83 -71.94 89.42
C LEU A 50 -9.86 -70.42 89.54
N GLN A 51 -9.68 -69.85 90.73
CA GLN A 51 -9.62 -68.40 90.92
C GLN A 51 -8.45 -67.73 90.20
N VAL A 52 -7.31 -68.42 90.07
CA VAL A 52 -6.17 -67.94 89.27
C VAL A 52 -6.54 -67.94 87.80
N VAL A 53 -7.09 -69.05 87.28
CA VAL A 53 -7.53 -69.15 85.87
C VAL A 53 -8.60 -68.11 85.55
N GLU A 54 -9.58 -67.91 86.43
CA GLU A 54 -10.62 -66.88 86.25
C GLU A 54 -10.04 -65.46 86.19
N ARG A 55 -8.97 -65.19 86.95
CA ARG A 55 -8.27 -63.90 86.89
C ARG A 55 -7.52 -63.75 85.58
N ASP A 56 -6.75 -64.77 85.18
CA ASP A 56 -5.96 -64.75 83.94
C ASP A 56 -6.87 -64.61 82.72
N VAL A 57 -8.02 -65.30 82.70
CA VAL A 57 -9.06 -65.16 81.66
C VAL A 57 -9.57 -63.73 81.63
N ARG A 58 -9.92 -63.14 82.78
CA ARG A 58 -10.41 -61.76 82.84
C ARG A 58 -9.37 -60.74 82.37
N GLU A 59 -8.10 -60.93 82.75
CA GLU A 59 -7.01 -60.08 82.29
C GLU A 59 -6.78 -60.19 80.78
N ALA A 60 -6.83 -61.41 80.23
CA ALA A 60 -6.73 -61.65 78.79
C ALA A 60 -7.92 -61.05 78.02
N GLU A 61 -9.14 -61.17 78.53
CA GLU A 61 -10.35 -60.56 77.95
C GLU A 61 -10.27 -59.03 77.94
N ASN A 62 -9.84 -58.43 79.05
CA ASN A 62 -9.63 -56.98 79.13
C ASN A 62 -8.55 -56.53 78.13
N GLY A 63 -7.45 -57.27 78.02
CA GLY A 63 -6.39 -57.01 77.05
C GLY A 63 -6.87 -57.10 75.60
N ARG A 64 -7.66 -58.13 75.28
CA ARG A 64 -8.28 -58.30 73.96
C ARG A 64 -9.23 -57.14 73.65
N ASN A 65 -10.14 -56.80 74.56
CA ASN A 65 -11.11 -55.73 74.35
C ASN A 65 -10.40 -54.37 74.11
N ALA A 66 -9.34 -54.07 74.88
CA ALA A 66 -8.56 -52.85 74.66
C ALA A 66 -7.83 -52.83 73.30
N MET A 67 -7.41 -54.00 72.79
CA MET A 67 -6.82 -54.12 71.46
C MET A 67 -7.87 -54.01 70.36
N GLU A 68 -9.06 -54.56 70.57
CA GLU A 68 -10.20 -54.40 69.66
C GLU A 68 -10.64 -52.95 69.57
N GLU A 69 -10.79 -52.23 70.69
CA GLU A 69 -11.10 -50.79 70.70
C GLU A 69 -10.07 -49.98 69.90
N LYS A 70 -8.77 -50.22 70.12
CA LYS A 70 -7.71 -49.58 69.34
C LYS A 70 -7.76 -49.93 67.84
N ALA A 71 -8.10 -51.18 67.52
CA ALA A 71 -8.25 -51.60 66.12
C ALA A 71 -9.42 -50.86 65.45
N TRP A 72 -10.55 -50.71 66.15
CA TRP A 72 -11.71 -49.94 65.67
C TRP A 72 -11.39 -48.45 65.50
N GLU A 73 -10.67 -47.84 66.43
CA GLU A 73 -10.21 -46.44 66.31
C GLU A 73 -9.30 -46.24 65.09
N LEU A 74 -8.32 -47.13 64.90
CA LEU A 74 -7.41 -47.09 63.76
C LEU A 74 -8.15 -47.30 62.43
N GLU A 75 -9.11 -48.22 62.38
CA GLU A 75 -9.91 -48.46 61.19
C GLU A 75 -10.78 -47.25 60.84
N ALA A 76 -11.36 -46.59 61.84
CA ALA A 76 -12.10 -45.34 61.66
C ALA A 76 -11.20 -44.21 61.11
N ASP A 77 -10.00 -44.06 61.66
CA ASP A 77 -9.01 -43.07 61.22
C ASP A 77 -8.51 -43.33 59.79
N ILE A 78 -8.21 -44.59 59.45
CA ILE A 78 -7.83 -45.00 58.09
C ILE A 78 -8.98 -44.71 57.13
N GLY A 79 -10.22 -45.04 57.51
CA GLY A 79 -11.42 -44.76 56.72
C GLY A 79 -11.60 -43.27 56.43
N LYS A 80 -11.36 -42.41 57.43
CA LYS A 80 -11.41 -40.95 57.26
C LYS A 80 -10.30 -40.47 56.31
N ARG A 81 -9.06 -40.89 56.52
CA ARG A 81 -7.92 -40.50 55.67
C ARG A 81 -8.08 -40.96 54.22
N LEU A 82 -8.64 -42.16 53.98
CA LEU A 82 -8.92 -42.64 52.63
C LEU A 82 -9.96 -41.78 51.91
N LYS A 83 -10.98 -41.27 52.63
CA LYS A 83 -11.96 -40.33 52.04
C LYS A 83 -11.32 -39.00 51.66
N GLU A 84 -10.49 -38.44 52.53
CA GLU A 84 -9.73 -37.20 52.24
C GLU A 84 -8.77 -37.39 51.07
N LEU A 85 -8.10 -38.54 51.00
CA LEU A 85 -7.21 -38.90 49.91
C LEU A 85 -7.96 -39.04 48.57
N LYS A 86 -9.18 -39.61 48.58
CA LYS A 86 -10.05 -39.68 47.39
C LYS A 86 -10.38 -38.31 46.83
N VAL A 87 -10.82 -37.38 47.69
CA VAL A 87 -11.14 -36.01 47.26
C VAL A 87 -9.90 -35.33 46.65
N THR A 88 -8.74 -35.49 47.29
CA THR A 88 -7.48 -34.90 46.79
C THR A 88 -7.05 -35.52 45.46
N ALA A 89 -7.15 -36.85 45.32
CA ALA A 89 -6.84 -37.56 44.07
C ALA A 89 -7.76 -37.13 42.92
N GLU A 90 -9.05 -36.95 43.18
CA GLU A 90 -10.01 -36.44 42.20
C GLU A 90 -9.66 -35.01 41.73
N GLN A 91 -9.30 -34.12 42.66
CA GLN A 91 -8.84 -32.77 42.34
C GLN A 91 -7.56 -32.77 41.51
N CYS A 92 -6.58 -33.60 41.87
CA CYS A 92 -5.35 -33.79 41.08
C CYS A 92 -5.67 -34.30 39.67
N ASN A 93 -6.53 -35.31 39.54
CA ASN A 93 -6.95 -35.86 38.25
C ASN A 93 -7.67 -34.81 37.38
N GLN A 94 -8.46 -33.92 37.98
CA GLN A 94 -9.08 -32.81 37.25
C GLN A 94 -8.03 -31.80 36.77
N ALA A 95 -7.05 -31.47 37.60
CA ALA A 95 -5.95 -30.59 37.21
C ALA A 95 -5.10 -31.19 36.08
N MET A 96 -4.77 -32.48 36.16
CA MET A 96 -4.02 -33.19 35.11
C MET A 96 -4.76 -33.22 33.77
N ARG A 97 -6.09 -33.38 33.79
CA ARG A 97 -6.93 -33.26 32.57
C ARG A 97 -6.89 -31.86 31.96
N LYS A 98 -6.92 -30.80 32.78
CA LYS A 98 -6.78 -29.42 32.29
C LYS A 98 -5.40 -29.17 31.66
N LEU A 99 -4.36 -29.81 32.20
CA LEU A 99 -3.00 -29.77 31.67
C LEU A 99 -2.77 -30.73 30.49
N LYS A 100 -3.76 -31.56 30.14
CA LYS A 100 -3.70 -32.55 29.03
C LYS A 100 -2.50 -33.51 29.14
N LEU A 101 -2.17 -33.96 30.35
CA LEU A 101 -1.02 -34.82 30.65
C LEU A 101 -1.15 -36.29 30.19
N GLY A 102 -2.10 -36.60 29.29
CA GLY A 102 -2.42 -37.97 28.87
C GLY A 102 -3.42 -38.65 29.82
N GLU A 103 -4.20 -39.58 29.28
CA GLU A 103 -5.23 -40.31 30.04
C GLU A 103 -4.62 -41.36 31.00
N ASP A 104 -3.38 -41.78 30.73
CA ASP A 104 -2.67 -42.81 31.50
C ASP A 104 -2.10 -42.29 32.83
N LEU A 105 -2.03 -40.96 33.01
CA LEU A 105 -1.55 -40.33 34.25
C LEU A 105 -2.73 -39.95 35.14
N GLN A 106 -3.37 -40.96 35.73
CA GLN A 106 -4.50 -40.79 36.64
C GLN A 106 -4.27 -41.53 37.97
N TYR A 107 -4.52 -40.82 39.08
CA TYR A 107 -4.57 -41.46 40.39
C TYR A 107 -5.79 -42.38 40.47
N THR A 108 -5.53 -43.66 40.75
CA THR A 108 -6.55 -44.70 40.94
C THR A 108 -6.30 -45.33 42.30
N LEU A 109 -7.10 -44.94 43.29
CA LEU A 109 -6.81 -45.32 44.68
C LEU A 109 -7.13 -46.79 44.96
N ASN A 110 -6.13 -47.54 45.42
CA ASN A 110 -6.30 -48.90 45.91
C ASN A 110 -6.15 -48.96 47.44
N PRO A 111 -7.25 -49.10 48.21
CA PRO A 111 -7.17 -49.14 49.67
C PRO A 111 -6.46 -50.40 50.22
N GLN A 112 -6.25 -51.43 49.39
CA GLN A 112 -5.53 -52.65 49.78
C GLN A 112 -4.04 -52.61 49.39
N GLY A 113 -3.55 -51.49 48.85
CA GLY A 113 -2.15 -51.35 48.48
C GLY A 113 -1.22 -51.39 49.69
N SER A 114 -0.07 -52.06 49.54
CA SER A 114 0.96 -52.15 50.59
C SER A 114 2.06 -51.10 50.42
N SER A 115 2.16 -50.49 49.23
CA SER A 115 3.09 -49.39 48.94
C SER A 115 2.36 -48.10 48.52
N PRO A 116 2.97 -46.91 48.69
CA PRO A 116 2.36 -45.66 48.25
C PRO A 116 2.02 -45.62 46.75
N ALA A 117 2.82 -46.27 45.90
CA ALA A 117 2.54 -46.36 44.47
C ALA A 117 1.33 -47.26 44.17
N GLU A 118 1.19 -48.38 44.89
CA GLU A 118 0.00 -49.24 44.80
C GLU A 118 -1.24 -48.53 45.33
N VAL A 119 -1.14 -47.84 46.47
CA VAL A 119 -2.26 -47.10 47.06
C VAL A 119 -2.72 -45.98 46.14
N MET A 120 -1.81 -45.30 45.45
CA MET A 120 -2.12 -44.18 44.54
C MET A 120 -2.44 -44.62 43.11
N GLY A 121 -2.15 -45.88 42.75
CA GLY A 121 -2.29 -46.43 41.40
C GLY A 121 -1.27 -45.91 40.39
N ILE A 122 -0.37 -45.01 40.80
CA ILE A 122 0.66 -44.42 39.96
C ILE A 122 1.88 -44.02 40.80
N ASP A 123 3.08 -44.19 40.24
CA ASP A 123 4.32 -43.75 40.87
C ASP A 123 4.52 -42.23 40.67
N TYR A 124 4.27 -41.47 41.74
CA TYR A 124 4.50 -40.03 41.76
C TYR A 124 5.96 -39.65 41.46
N LYS A 125 6.92 -40.39 42.03
CA LYS A 125 8.32 -39.99 42.04
C LYS A 125 8.98 -40.24 40.69
N ASN A 126 8.65 -41.37 40.07
CA ASN A 126 9.33 -41.84 38.87
C ASN A 126 8.56 -41.56 37.58
N ILE A 127 7.24 -41.39 37.64
CA ILE A 127 6.41 -41.16 36.45
C ILE A 127 5.85 -39.75 36.46
N LEU A 128 5.03 -39.39 37.46
CA LEU A 128 4.28 -38.14 37.39
C LEU A 128 5.20 -36.90 37.51
N LYS A 129 6.12 -36.89 38.48
CA LYS A 129 7.01 -35.75 38.72
C LYS A 129 7.92 -35.45 37.53
N PRO A 130 8.60 -36.44 36.90
CA PRO A 130 9.38 -36.20 35.69
C PRO A 130 8.52 -35.68 34.52
N THR A 131 7.33 -36.24 34.28
CA THR A 131 6.46 -35.77 33.19
C THR A 131 5.99 -34.34 33.41
N LEU A 132 5.64 -33.96 34.64
CA LEU A 132 5.30 -32.58 34.99
C LEU A 132 6.48 -31.62 34.80
N ALA A 133 7.69 -32.04 35.17
CA ALA A 133 8.89 -31.25 34.96
C ALA A 133 9.19 -31.04 33.48
N ALA A 134 9.06 -32.09 32.66
CA ALA A 134 9.20 -32.00 31.21
C ALA A 134 8.17 -31.05 30.59
N LEU A 135 6.88 -31.19 30.93
CA LEU A 135 5.84 -30.28 30.45
C LEU A 135 6.12 -28.82 30.83
N SER A 136 6.56 -28.58 32.07
CA SER A 136 6.92 -27.24 32.52
C SER A 136 8.08 -26.66 31.70
N GLU A 137 9.08 -27.46 31.39
CA GLU A 137 10.26 -27.02 30.64
C GLU A 137 9.92 -26.75 29.17
N ASP A 138 9.13 -27.63 28.55
CA ASP A 138 8.65 -27.45 27.18
C ASP A 138 7.76 -26.21 27.06
N THR A 139 6.90 -25.96 28.06
CA THR A 139 6.09 -24.74 28.11
C THR A 139 6.97 -23.49 28.22
N LYS A 140 8.02 -23.51 29.06
CA LYS A 140 8.98 -22.41 29.16
C LYS A 140 9.71 -22.18 27.84
N LYS A 141 10.26 -23.22 27.23
CA LYS A 141 10.95 -23.15 25.93
C LYS A 141 10.03 -22.58 24.85
N GLY A 142 8.80 -23.08 24.76
CA GLY A 142 7.80 -22.58 23.82
C GLY A 142 7.43 -21.11 24.09
N SER A 143 7.36 -20.69 25.36
CA SER A 143 7.10 -19.29 25.71
C SER A 143 8.26 -18.36 25.36
N VAL A 144 9.51 -18.81 25.57
CA VAL A 144 10.73 -18.05 25.22
C VAL A 144 10.84 -17.92 23.71
N SER A 145 10.69 -19.03 22.96
CA SER A 145 10.70 -19.02 21.50
C SER A 145 9.64 -18.08 20.92
N LYS A 146 8.40 -18.10 21.43
CA LYS A 146 7.36 -17.15 21.01
C LYS A 146 7.70 -15.70 21.36
N LEU A 147 8.36 -15.47 22.49
CA LEU A 147 8.79 -14.13 22.88
C LEU A 147 9.90 -13.61 21.96
N GLU A 148 10.85 -14.45 21.58
CA GLU A 148 11.89 -14.14 20.61
C GLU A 148 11.29 -13.82 19.22
N GLU A 149 10.33 -14.62 18.75
CA GLU A 149 9.58 -14.35 17.51
C GLU A 149 8.86 -12.99 17.57
N LEU A 150 8.17 -12.69 18.68
CA LEU A 150 7.51 -11.40 18.88
C LEU A 150 8.50 -10.23 18.93
N MET A 151 9.68 -10.43 19.51
CA MET A 151 10.74 -9.42 19.52
C MET A 151 11.27 -9.17 18.10
N ALA A 152 11.50 -10.23 17.31
CA ALA A 152 11.93 -10.13 15.92
C ALA A 152 10.88 -9.38 15.06
N LEU A 153 9.59 -9.74 15.20
CA LEU A 153 8.50 -9.05 14.50
C LEU A 153 8.39 -7.58 14.89
N ARG A 154 8.55 -7.25 16.18
CA ARG A 154 8.56 -5.86 16.64
C ARG A 154 9.75 -5.09 16.07
N GLN A 155 10.92 -5.71 16.00
CA GLN A 155 12.10 -5.10 15.42
C GLN A 155 11.90 -4.82 13.93
N GLN A 156 11.43 -5.80 13.18
CA GLN A 156 11.07 -5.65 11.76
C GLN A 156 10.03 -4.54 11.56
N SER A 157 9.01 -4.46 12.42
CA SER A 157 7.99 -3.41 12.35
C SER A 157 8.56 -2.01 12.59
N ARG A 158 9.59 -1.86 13.43
CA ARG A 158 10.26 -0.57 13.66
C ARG A 158 11.09 -0.16 12.45
N GLU A 159 11.82 -1.10 11.88
CA GLU A 159 12.63 -0.88 10.67
C GLU A 159 11.76 -0.48 9.48
N THR A 160 10.63 -1.16 9.27
CA THR A 160 9.69 -0.79 8.19
C THR A 160 9.04 0.58 8.43
N ALA A 161 8.75 0.95 9.68
CA ALA A 161 8.24 2.28 10.00
C ALA A 161 9.24 3.40 9.66
N VAL A 162 10.54 3.21 9.97
CA VAL A 162 11.60 4.16 9.60
C VAL A 162 11.69 4.28 8.08
N MET A 163 11.71 3.16 7.36
CA MET A 163 11.72 3.15 5.88
C MET A 163 10.52 3.88 5.27
N ILE A 164 9.32 3.72 5.85
CA ILE A 164 8.12 4.45 5.40
C ILE A 164 8.32 5.96 5.56
N GLU A 165 8.86 6.41 6.69
CA GLU A 165 9.06 7.83 6.96
C GLU A 165 10.12 8.44 6.02
N GLU A 166 11.21 7.73 5.74
CA GLU A 166 12.20 8.14 4.74
C GLU A 166 11.60 8.25 3.33
N LYS A 167 10.73 7.30 2.95
CA LYS A 167 10.02 7.32 1.66
C LYS A 167 9.02 8.47 1.58
N LYS A 168 8.31 8.79 2.67
CA LYS A 168 7.44 9.97 2.73
C LYS A 168 8.24 11.26 2.52
N GLY A 169 9.35 11.44 3.24
CA GLY A 169 10.21 12.62 3.06
C GLY A 169 10.73 12.75 1.62
N SER A 170 11.08 11.62 0.99
CA SER A 170 11.46 11.60 -0.43
C SER A 170 10.31 11.98 -1.36
N LEU A 171 9.09 11.52 -1.08
CA LEU A 171 7.89 11.86 -1.84
C LEU A 171 7.54 13.36 -1.72
N GLU A 172 7.63 13.93 -0.51
CA GLU A 172 7.42 15.36 -0.28
C GLU A 172 8.44 16.20 -1.06
N ALA A 173 9.71 15.81 -1.06
CA ALA A 173 10.74 16.47 -1.85
C ALA A 173 10.48 16.40 -3.37
N LEU A 174 9.99 15.25 -3.87
CA LEU A 174 9.59 15.10 -5.27
C LEU A 174 8.35 15.95 -5.60
N GLN A 175 7.37 16.00 -4.71
CA GLN A 175 6.17 16.80 -4.87
C GLN A 175 6.49 18.30 -4.92
N ALA A 176 7.43 18.77 -4.09
CA ALA A 176 7.93 20.15 -4.16
C ALA A 176 8.59 20.45 -5.51
N LYS A 177 9.40 19.53 -6.06
CA LYS A 177 10.01 19.70 -7.39
C LYS A 177 8.97 19.72 -8.51
N VAL A 178 7.92 18.90 -8.42
CA VAL A 178 6.81 18.93 -9.38
C VAL A 178 6.10 20.28 -9.34
N ALA A 179 5.77 20.78 -8.15
CA ALA A 179 5.13 22.08 -8.00
C ALA A 179 5.99 23.23 -8.55
N GLU A 180 7.32 23.19 -8.33
CA GLU A 180 8.26 24.16 -8.91
C GLU A 180 8.27 24.09 -10.45
N ALA A 181 8.28 22.88 -11.02
CA ALA A 181 8.25 22.69 -12.47
C ALA A 181 6.93 23.17 -13.09
N GLU A 182 5.79 22.91 -12.44
CA GLU A 182 4.48 23.40 -12.85
C GLU A 182 4.41 24.93 -12.81
N ALA A 183 4.97 25.56 -11.77
CA ALA A 183 5.05 27.01 -11.67
C ALA A 183 5.90 27.62 -12.81
N ARG A 184 7.05 27.00 -13.13
CA ARG A 184 7.91 27.41 -14.27
C ARG A 184 7.21 27.23 -15.62
N LEU A 185 6.47 26.14 -15.80
CA LEU A 185 5.69 25.92 -17.03
C LEU A 185 4.59 26.96 -17.18
N SER A 186 3.90 27.30 -16.09
CA SER A 186 2.88 28.35 -16.08
C SER A 186 3.45 29.72 -16.45
N SER A 187 4.61 30.09 -15.88
CA SER A 187 5.27 31.36 -16.21
C SER A 187 5.73 31.40 -17.68
N LEU A 188 6.38 30.34 -18.17
CA LEU A 188 6.80 30.25 -19.57
C LEU A 188 5.63 30.32 -20.53
N LYS A 189 4.51 29.66 -20.23
CA LYS A 189 3.30 29.73 -21.05
C LYS A 189 2.79 31.17 -21.15
N LYS A 190 2.78 31.90 -20.04
CA LYS A 190 2.39 33.31 -20.02
C LYS A 190 3.34 34.19 -20.83
N GLU A 191 4.65 33.98 -20.69
CA GLU A 191 5.67 34.70 -21.48
C GLU A 191 5.51 34.45 -22.99
N ILE A 192 5.23 33.21 -23.39
CA ILE A 192 4.99 32.85 -24.79
C ILE A 192 3.73 33.56 -25.32
N GLU A 193 2.65 33.58 -24.55
CA GLU A 193 1.39 34.23 -24.93
C GLU A 193 1.56 35.77 -25.04
N GLU A 194 2.28 36.39 -24.12
CA GLU A 194 2.64 37.80 -24.17
C GLU A 194 3.54 38.13 -25.36
N HIS A 195 4.51 37.26 -25.67
CA HIS A 195 5.37 37.42 -26.84
C HIS A 195 4.58 37.28 -28.15
N ALA A 196 3.72 36.27 -28.25
CA ALA A 196 2.85 36.07 -29.40
C ALA A 196 1.92 37.28 -29.62
N SER A 197 1.33 37.81 -28.55
CA SER A 197 0.49 39.01 -28.59
C SER A 197 1.25 40.25 -29.06
N ARG A 198 2.49 40.44 -28.56
CA ARG A 198 3.37 41.53 -29.02
C ARG A 198 3.70 41.40 -30.50
N CYS A 199 4.15 40.22 -30.95
CA CYS A 199 4.45 39.98 -32.36
C CYS A 199 3.23 40.23 -33.26
N ALA A 200 2.02 39.80 -32.85
CA ALA A 200 0.80 40.07 -33.60
C ALA A 200 0.55 41.58 -33.74
N SER A 201 0.66 42.33 -32.63
CA SER A 201 0.47 43.79 -32.65
C SER A 201 1.54 44.54 -33.47
N GLU A 202 2.78 44.06 -33.46
CA GLU A 202 3.87 44.62 -34.27
C GLU A 202 3.64 44.33 -35.76
N ALA A 203 3.20 43.12 -36.11
CA ALA A 203 2.85 42.76 -37.48
C ALA A 203 1.68 43.60 -38.00
N GLU A 204 0.64 43.82 -37.19
CA GLU A 204 -0.49 44.71 -37.54
C GLU A 204 -0.01 46.13 -37.81
N LYS A 205 0.82 46.71 -36.92
CA LYS A 205 1.39 48.06 -37.13
C LYS A 205 2.21 48.16 -38.41
N VAL A 206 3.06 47.18 -38.68
CA VAL A 206 3.88 47.16 -39.92
C VAL A 206 2.98 47.07 -41.16
N GLN A 207 1.90 46.29 -41.09
CA GLN A 207 0.92 46.18 -42.17
C GLN A 207 0.17 47.50 -42.39
N GLU A 208 -0.27 48.17 -41.32
CA GLU A 208 -0.90 49.49 -41.37
C GLU A 208 0.05 50.53 -41.99
N ASP A 209 1.32 50.56 -41.55
CA ASP A 209 2.33 51.46 -42.10
C ASP A 209 2.63 51.16 -43.58
N PHE A 210 2.68 49.88 -43.98
CA PHE A 210 2.86 49.46 -45.37
C PHE A 210 1.71 49.94 -46.24
N THR A 211 0.46 49.64 -45.85
CA THR A 211 -0.73 50.06 -46.60
C THR A 211 -0.85 51.58 -46.70
N ARG A 212 -0.47 52.32 -45.63
CA ARG A 212 -0.37 53.77 -45.67
C ARG A 212 0.66 54.25 -46.68
N LYS A 213 1.87 53.69 -46.68
CA LYS A 213 2.93 54.05 -47.65
C LYS A 213 2.56 53.69 -49.08
N GLU A 214 1.91 52.54 -49.29
CA GLU A 214 1.39 52.13 -50.60
C GLU A 214 0.36 53.14 -51.13
N ASN A 215 -0.58 53.57 -50.29
CA ASN A 215 -1.55 54.60 -50.65
C ASN A 215 -0.90 55.96 -50.95
N GLN A 216 0.13 56.34 -50.18
CA GLN A 216 0.90 57.55 -50.44
C GLN A 216 1.65 57.47 -51.78
N LEU A 217 2.34 56.36 -52.04
CA LEU A 217 3.02 56.12 -53.31
C LEU A 217 2.06 56.18 -54.50
N ARG A 218 0.90 55.53 -54.38
CA ARG A 218 -0.14 55.56 -55.43
C ARG A 218 -0.68 56.96 -55.68
N THR A 219 -0.73 57.82 -54.66
CA THR A 219 -1.13 59.23 -54.80
C THR A 219 -0.07 60.01 -55.55
N VAL A 220 1.20 59.89 -55.13
CA VAL A 220 2.35 60.54 -55.79
C VAL A 220 2.50 60.07 -57.24
N GLU A 221 2.28 58.78 -57.51
CA GLU A 221 2.31 58.22 -58.87
C GLU A 221 1.26 58.88 -59.77
N LYS A 222 0.01 59.04 -59.28
CA LYS A 222 -1.04 59.77 -60.01
C LYS A 222 -0.69 61.23 -60.24
N GLU A 223 -0.19 61.92 -59.21
CA GLU A 223 0.25 63.32 -59.32
C GLU A 223 1.37 63.46 -60.36
N ALA A 224 2.32 62.52 -60.39
CA ALA A 224 3.40 62.50 -61.38
C ALA A 224 2.88 62.22 -62.80
N GLU A 225 1.95 61.27 -62.98
CA GLU A 225 1.28 61.02 -64.27
C GLU A 225 0.53 62.26 -64.78
N GLU A 226 -0.22 62.93 -63.91
CA GLU A 226 -0.93 64.17 -64.23
C GLU A 226 0.05 65.30 -64.60
N PHE A 227 1.16 65.42 -63.86
CA PHE A 227 2.21 66.38 -64.16
C PHE A 227 2.83 66.12 -65.53
N ILE A 228 3.19 64.88 -65.84
CA ILE A 228 3.74 64.49 -67.16
C ILE A 228 2.75 64.83 -68.27
N LYS A 229 1.48 64.42 -68.15
CA LYS A 229 0.44 64.76 -69.15
C LYS A 229 0.31 66.26 -69.35
N SER A 230 0.30 67.03 -68.25
CA SER A 230 0.22 68.50 -68.33
C SER A 230 1.44 69.14 -68.99
N SER A 231 2.63 68.57 -68.75
CA SER A 231 3.89 69.05 -69.32
C SER A 231 4.01 68.68 -70.80
N GLU A 232 3.61 67.46 -71.18
CA GLU A 232 3.56 67.01 -72.57
C GLU A 232 2.60 67.87 -73.39
N GLN A 233 1.40 68.16 -72.85
CA GLN A 233 0.44 69.05 -73.51
C GLN A 233 1.02 70.45 -73.71
N LYS A 234 1.62 71.04 -72.67
CA LYS A 234 2.28 72.36 -72.78
C LYS A 234 3.40 72.37 -73.82
N LEU A 235 4.20 71.31 -73.89
CA LEU A 235 5.27 71.18 -74.88
C LEU A 235 4.70 71.09 -76.30
N GLN A 236 3.62 70.33 -76.49
CA GLN A 236 2.93 70.20 -77.76
C GLN A 236 2.33 71.55 -78.20
N ASP A 237 1.68 72.27 -77.28
CA ASP A 237 1.10 73.59 -77.54
C ASP A 237 2.20 74.61 -77.91
N ALA A 238 3.31 74.63 -77.16
CA ALA A 238 4.45 75.51 -77.44
C ALA A 238 5.13 75.18 -78.78
N THR A 239 5.28 73.89 -79.11
CA THR A 239 5.85 73.46 -80.40
C THR A 239 4.96 73.91 -81.56
N ARG A 240 3.63 73.76 -81.42
CA ARG A 240 2.66 74.24 -82.42
C ARG A 240 2.74 75.76 -82.59
N GLU A 241 2.78 76.52 -81.50
CA GLU A 241 2.93 77.98 -81.54
C GLU A 241 4.23 78.39 -82.25
N THR A 242 5.36 77.77 -81.91
CA THR A 242 6.63 78.06 -82.58
C THR A 242 6.63 77.66 -84.05
N ASP A 243 5.96 76.57 -84.42
CA ASP A 243 5.82 76.15 -85.82
C ASP A 243 4.97 77.14 -86.60
N GLU A 244 3.87 77.62 -86.02
CA GLU A 244 3.00 78.66 -86.61
C GLU A 244 3.77 79.97 -86.80
N GLU A 245 4.51 80.44 -85.78
CA GLU A 245 5.39 81.62 -85.88
C GLU A 245 6.49 81.45 -86.94
N THR A 246 7.12 80.28 -87.00
CA THR A 246 8.16 79.96 -87.99
C THR A 246 7.59 79.97 -89.40
N GLN A 247 6.41 79.40 -89.61
CA GLN A 247 5.71 79.41 -90.90
C GLN A 247 5.30 80.83 -91.33
N LEU A 248 4.80 81.64 -90.39
CA LEU A 248 4.47 83.05 -90.64
C LEU A 248 5.72 83.83 -91.08
N CYS A 249 6.82 83.72 -90.32
CA CYS A 249 8.09 84.37 -90.65
C CYS A 249 8.65 83.89 -91.99
N ALA A 250 8.56 82.59 -92.29
CA ALA A 250 8.94 82.05 -93.59
C ALA A 250 8.08 82.60 -94.73
N GLY A 251 6.77 82.76 -94.51
CA GLY A 251 5.84 83.39 -95.45
C GLY A 251 6.16 84.87 -95.69
N GLU A 252 6.40 85.64 -94.63
CA GLU A 252 6.83 87.04 -94.72
C GLU A 252 8.15 87.17 -95.49
N LEU A 253 9.13 86.31 -95.22
CA LEU A 253 10.40 86.27 -95.95
C LEU A 253 10.20 85.97 -97.44
N LEU A 254 9.31 85.02 -97.79
CA LEU A 254 8.97 84.72 -99.19
C LEU A 254 8.36 85.94 -99.88
N THR A 255 7.40 86.63 -99.25
CA THR A 255 6.80 87.84 -99.83
C THR A 255 7.82 88.96 -100.03
N LEU A 256 8.78 89.10 -99.10
CA LEU A 256 9.87 90.05 -99.23
C LEU A 256 10.82 89.66 -100.37
N ILE A 257 11.14 88.38 -100.52
CA ILE A 257 11.95 87.86 -101.65
C ILE A 257 11.26 88.14 -102.98
N ASP A 258 9.94 87.93 -103.07
CA ASP A 258 9.16 88.21 -104.26
C ASP A 258 9.20 89.72 -104.59
N ALA A 259 8.96 90.59 -103.60
CA ALA A 259 9.04 92.04 -103.78
C ALA A 259 10.45 92.52 -104.19
N VAL A 260 11.52 91.96 -103.60
CA VAL A 260 12.90 92.26 -103.99
C VAL A 260 13.20 91.76 -105.41
N SER A 261 12.65 90.61 -105.79
CA SER A 261 12.77 90.06 -107.14
C SER A 261 12.06 90.93 -108.16
N GLU A 262 10.84 91.39 -107.88
CA GLU A 262 10.10 92.35 -108.70
C GLU A 262 10.87 93.68 -108.83
N TYR A 263 11.42 94.20 -107.73
CA TYR A 263 12.22 95.42 -107.76
C TYR A 263 13.50 95.23 -108.58
N LYS A 264 14.15 94.06 -108.46
CA LYS A 264 15.31 93.70 -109.28
C LYS A 264 14.95 93.66 -110.77
N GLU A 265 13.84 93.01 -111.14
CA GLU A 265 13.34 92.96 -112.52
C GLU A 265 13.00 94.37 -113.05
N PHE A 266 12.39 95.22 -112.24
CA PHE A 266 12.11 96.61 -112.58
C PHE A 266 13.40 97.39 -112.84
N ILE A 267 14.42 97.25 -111.99
CA ILE A 267 15.72 97.90 -112.18
C ILE A 267 16.45 97.35 -113.41
N GLU A 268 16.41 96.04 -113.66
CA GLU A 268 16.97 95.43 -114.87
C GLU A 268 16.29 95.95 -116.14
N SER A 269 14.96 96.10 -116.13
CA SER A 269 14.18 96.72 -117.20
C SER A 269 14.55 98.20 -117.39
N LEU A 270 14.61 98.98 -116.30
CA LEU A 270 14.98 100.39 -116.33
C LEU A 270 16.41 100.57 -116.86
N THR A 271 17.34 99.72 -116.44
CA THR A 271 18.74 99.71 -116.91
C THR A 271 18.80 99.37 -118.38
N SER A 272 18.00 98.40 -118.83
CA SER A 272 17.91 98.04 -120.26
C SER A 272 17.34 99.20 -121.08
N ARG A 273 16.33 99.92 -120.55
CA ARG A 273 15.75 101.11 -121.18
C ARG A 273 16.73 102.27 -121.25
N VAL A 274 17.40 102.59 -120.14
CA VAL A 274 18.45 103.63 -120.12
C VAL A 274 19.58 103.25 -121.06
N LYS A 275 19.94 101.97 -121.15
CA LYS A 275 20.93 101.49 -122.11
C LYS A 275 20.47 101.72 -123.55
N THR A 276 19.21 101.43 -123.90
CA THR A 276 18.67 101.79 -125.22
C THR A 276 18.61 103.29 -125.45
N ASP A 277 18.16 104.07 -124.46
CA ASP A 277 18.09 105.54 -124.55
C ASP A 277 19.50 106.13 -124.74
N VAL A 278 20.52 105.61 -124.07
CA VAL A 278 21.93 106.01 -124.25
C VAL A 278 22.43 105.58 -125.63
N ILE A 279 22.12 104.37 -126.09
CA ILE A 279 22.47 103.94 -127.46
C ILE A 279 21.82 104.85 -128.49
N ASP A 280 20.56 105.25 -128.29
CA ASP A 280 19.83 106.12 -129.19
C ASP A 280 20.32 107.57 -129.11
N LEU A 281 20.76 108.04 -127.94
CA LEU A 281 21.39 109.35 -127.77
C LEU A 281 22.80 109.39 -128.37
N VAL A 282 23.57 108.30 -128.27
CA VAL A 282 24.84 108.11 -128.97
C VAL A 282 24.60 108.14 -130.48
N LYS A 283 23.59 107.44 -131.00
CA LYS A 283 23.21 107.53 -132.41
C LYS A 283 22.76 108.93 -132.82
N PHE A 284 21.99 109.63 -131.99
CA PHE A 284 21.57 111.01 -132.25
C PHE A 284 22.77 111.97 -132.29
N VAL A 285 23.77 111.76 -131.42
CA VAL A 285 25.03 112.53 -131.42
C VAL A 285 25.90 112.17 -132.64
N GLU A 286 25.99 110.90 -133.02
CA GLU A 286 26.67 110.45 -134.24
C GLU A 286 26.01 111.05 -135.50
N ASP A 287 24.67 111.08 -135.56
CA ASP A 287 23.92 111.71 -136.65
C ASP A 287 24.08 113.24 -136.66
N ALA A 288 24.20 113.88 -135.49
CA ALA A 288 24.50 115.31 -135.36
C ALA A 288 25.95 115.66 -135.75
N GLU A 289 26.91 114.77 -135.48
CA GLU A 289 28.30 114.92 -135.96
C GLU A 289 28.40 114.71 -137.47
N ALA A 290 27.68 113.73 -138.04
CA ALA A 290 27.62 113.54 -139.48
C ALA A 290 27.01 114.76 -140.21
N SER A 291 26.00 115.40 -139.61
CA SER A 291 25.41 116.65 -140.11
C SER A 291 26.34 117.86 -139.99
N ALA A 292 27.10 117.97 -138.89
CA ALA A 292 28.02 119.09 -138.64
C ALA A 292 29.29 119.05 -139.51
N VAL A 293 29.77 117.87 -139.88
CA VAL A 293 30.95 117.70 -140.75
C VAL A 293 30.60 117.96 -142.22
N SER A 294 29.38 117.63 -142.66
CA SER A 294 28.90 117.96 -144.01
C SER A 294 28.76 119.47 -144.28
N ALA A 295 28.55 120.30 -143.24
CA ALA A 295 28.28 121.73 -143.40
C ALA A 295 29.55 122.62 -143.45
N LYS A 296 30.74 122.11 -143.13
CA LYS A 296 31.97 122.92 -143.00
C LYS A 296 32.97 122.86 -144.16
N LEU A 297 32.72 122.10 -145.22
CA LEU A 297 33.64 121.98 -146.36
C LEU A 297 33.14 122.59 -147.69
N ASN A 298 31.98 123.27 -147.69
CA ASN A 298 31.43 123.96 -148.87
C ASN A 298 31.53 125.49 -148.81
N ALA A 299 32.41 126.07 -147.98
CA ALA A 299 32.67 127.51 -147.96
C ALA A 299 34.10 127.86 -147.50
N LEU A 300 35.10 127.45 -148.29
CA LEU A 300 36.31 128.21 -148.69
C LEU A 300 37.18 127.36 -149.62
#